data_AF-A0A4Q3BMZ2-F1
#
_entry.id   AF-A0A4Q3BMZ2-F1
#
_cell.length_a   1.000
_cell.length_b   1.000
_cell.length_c   1.000
_cell.angle_alpha   90.00
_cell.angle_beta   90.00
_cell.angle_gamma   90.00
#
_symmetry.space_group_name_H-M   'P 1'
#
loop_
_entity.id
_entity.type
_entity.pdbx_description
1 polymer ?
#
loop_
_entity_poly.entity_id
_entity_poly.type
_entity_poly.pdbx_seq_one_letter_code
_entity_poly.pdbx_strand_id
1 'polypeptide(L)' 'MSSKKKLLFAIFRNGIHIGNERGNTMEEAIRNYIIASDLNEFINDKELISRYNAILAIKNTHYTEPNYLRVSKNS' A
#
# COMPACT_ATOMS: atom_id res chain seq x y z
N MET A 1 4.55 17.12 -23.02
CA MET A 1 3.63 16.42 -22.08
C MET A 1 4.37 16.22 -20.76
N SER A 2 3.90 16.82 -19.67
CA SER A 2 4.53 16.62 -18.36
C SER A 2 4.08 15.28 -17.82
N SER A 3 4.95 14.26 -17.90
CA SER A 3 4.75 12.96 -17.26
C SER A 3 4.69 13.20 -15.75
N LYS A 4 3.49 13.36 -15.19
CA LYS A 4 3.33 13.47 -13.73
C LYS A 4 4.03 12.27 -13.10
N LYS A 5 5.09 12.55 -12.34
CA LYS A 5 5.90 11.53 -11.68
C LYS A 5 4.98 10.76 -10.73
N LYS A 6 4.75 9.47 -11.01
CA LYS A 6 3.94 8.62 -10.12
C LYS A 6 4.54 8.63 -8.72
N LEU A 7 3.70 8.84 -7.72
CA LEU A 7 4.08 8.83 -6.31
C LEU A 7 4.30 7.37 -5.85
N LEU A 8 5.18 7.17 -4.89
CA LEU A 8 5.37 5.86 -4.24
C LEU A 8 4.43 5.78 -3.04
N PHE A 9 3.65 4.70 -2.96
CA PHE A 9 2.78 4.41 -1.84
C PHE A 9 3.23 3.13 -1.15
N ALA A 10 3.16 3.12 0.19
CA ALA A 10 3.31 1.91 0.97
C ALA A 10 1.95 1.22 1.06
N ILE A 11 1.91 -0.05 0.70
CA ILE A 11 0.71 -0.89 0.65
C ILE A 11 0.65 -1.73 1.92
N PHE A 12 -0.52 -1.72 2.56
CA PHE A 12 -0.81 -2.44 3.77
C PHE A 12 -1.98 -3.39 3.52
N ARG A 13 -1.96 -4.56 4.16
CA ARG A 13 -3.09 -5.48 4.23
C ARG A 13 -3.40 -5.80 5.68
N ASN A 14 -4.64 -5.56 6.12
CA ASN A 14 -5.03 -5.74 7.52
C ASN A 14 -4.09 -5.02 8.52
N GLY A 15 -3.59 -3.84 8.15
CA GLY A 15 -2.65 -3.05 8.96
C GLY A 15 -1.18 -3.48 8.90
N ILE A 16 -0.84 -4.58 8.21
CA ILE A 16 0.53 -5.05 8.03
C ILE A 16 1.08 -4.51 6.71
N HIS A 17 2.28 -3.91 6.73
CA HIS A 17 2.96 -3.49 5.50
C HIS A 17 3.40 -4.71 4.68
N ILE A 18 3.08 -4.71 3.39
CA ILE A 18 3.30 -5.86 2.50
C ILE A 18 4.12 -5.51 1.26
N GLY A 19 4.30 -4.22 0.96
CA GLY A 19 5.07 -3.78 -0.19
C GLY A 19 4.87 -2.31 -0.52
N ASN A 20 5.48 -1.86 -1.60
CA ASN A 20 5.32 -0.49 -2.09
C ASN A 20 4.99 -0.53 -3.58
N GLU A 21 4.15 0.40 -4.03
CA GLU A 21 3.79 0.49 -5.43
C GLU A 21 3.57 1.94 -5.86
N ARG A 22 3.83 2.22 -7.14
CA ARG A 22 3.65 3.54 -7.73
C ARG A 22 2.23 3.74 -8.26
N GLY A 23 1.67 4.92 -8.01
CA GLY A 23 0.38 5.35 -8.54
C GLY A 23 0.24 6.86 -8.61
N ASN A 24 -0.78 7.36 -9.30
CA ASN A 24 -1.21 8.75 -9.17
C ASN A 24 -2.09 8.94 -7.92
N THR A 25 -2.73 7.87 -7.45
CA THR A 25 -3.55 7.83 -6.22
C THR A 25 -3.24 6.58 -5.41
N MET A 26 -3.69 6.57 -4.15
CA MET A 26 -3.63 5.39 -3.27
C MET A 26 -4.33 4.18 -3.89
N GLU A 27 -5.51 4.38 -4.47
CA GLU A 27 -6.29 3.32 -5.13
C GLU A 27 -5.56 2.76 -6.36
N GLU A 28 -4.95 3.61 -7.19
CA GLU A 28 -4.15 3.15 -8.32
C GLU A 28 -2.96 2.31 -7.85
N ALA A 29 -2.28 2.72 -6.76
CA ALA A 29 -1.16 1.97 -6.22
C ALA A 29 -1.58 0.60 -5.67
N ILE A 30 -2.73 0.50 -4.98
CA ILE A 30 -3.29 -0.78 -4.53
C ILE A 30 -3.61 -1.68 -5.73
N ARG A 31 -4.26 -1.15 -6.76
CA ARG A 31 -4.59 -1.91 -7.98
C ARG A 31 -3.33 -2.42 -8.68
N ASN A 32 -2.32 -1.56 -8.84
CA ASN A 32 -1.04 -1.95 -9.43
C ASN A 32 -0.36 -3.05 -8.61
N TYR A 33 -0.42 -2.97 -7.27
CA TYR A 33 0.13 -4.00 -6.39
C TYR A 33 -0.58 -5.35 -6.56
N ILE A 34 -1.92 -5.34 -6.67
CA ILE A 34 -2.73 -6.56 -6.92
C ILE A 34 -2.34 -7.21 -8.25
N ILE A 35 -2.19 -6.40 -9.31
CA ILE A 35 -1.74 -6.88 -10.63
C ILE A 35 -0.33 -7.47 -10.53
N ALA A 36 0.60 -6.76 -9.87
CA ALA A 36 1.99 -7.22 -9.69
C ALA A 36 2.10 -8.49 -8.83
N SER A 37 1.11 -8.75 -7.98
CA SER A 37 1.00 -9.96 -7.15
C SER A 37 0.33 -11.14 -7.86
N ASP A 38 0.05 -11.03 -9.16
CA ASP A 38 -0.66 -12.03 -9.97
C ASP A 38 -2.09 -12.32 -9.46
N LEU A 39 -2.73 -11.32 -8.86
CA LEU A 39 -4.10 -11.39 -8.32
C LEU A 39 -5.09 -10.57 -9.17
N ASN A 40 -4.78 -10.35 -10.44
CA ASN A 40 -5.57 -9.49 -11.33
C ASN A 40 -7.04 -9.94 -11.47
N GLU A 41 -7.31 -11.24 -11.36
CA GLU A 41 -8.67 -11.80 -11.35
C GLU A 41 -9.54 -11.29 -10.18
N PHE A 42 -8.92 -10.84 -9.08
CA PHE A 42 -9.58 -10.30 -7.90
C PHE A 42 -9.59 -8.78 -7.82
N ILE A 43 -9.16 -8.06 -8.88
CA ILE A 43 -9.07 -6.59 -8.87
C ILE A 43 -10.43 -5.89 -8.72
N ASN A 44 -11.53 -6.61 -8.94
CA ASN A 44 -12.89 -6.11 -8.76
C ASN A 44 -13.58 -6.69 -7.51
N ASP A 45 -12.90 -7.56 -6.76
CA ASP A 45 -13.41 -8.08 -5.51
C ASP A 45 -13.33 -7.00 -4.43
N LYS A 46 -14.48 -6.37 -4.16
CA LYS A 46 -14.59 -5.30 -3.17
C LYS A 46 -14.21 -5.76 -1.77
N GLU A 47 -14.48 -7.01 -1.42
CA GLU A 47 -14.13 -7.55 -0.11
C GLU A 47 -12.61 -7.67 0.01
N LEU A 48 -11.95 -8.21 -1.02
CA LEU A 48 -10.49 -8.30 -1.04
C LEU A 48 -9.85 -6.91 -0.98
N ILE A 49 -10.28 -5.99 -1.84
CA ILE A 49 -9.72 -4.62 -1.92
C ILE A 49 -9.91 -3.88 -0.59
N SER A 50 -11.04 -4.08 0.11
CA SER A 50 -11.30 -3.43 1.41
C SER A 50 -10.28 -3.78 2.49
N ARG A 51 -9.58 -4.91 2.34
CA ARG A 51 -8.51 -5.35 3.25
C ARG A 51 -7.19 -4.62 2.99
N TYR A 52 -7.06 -3.92 1.86
CA TYR A 52 -5.89 -3.15 1.51
C TYR A 52 -6.04 -1.68 1.91
N ASN A 53 -4.93 -1.09 2.32
CA ASN A 53 -4.81 0.35 2.52
C ASN A 53 -3.49 0.82 1.91
N ALA A 54 -3.40 2.08 1.53
CA ALA A 54 -2.18 2.67 1.03
C ALA A 54 -1.96 4.04 1.65
N ILE A 55 -0.71 4.35 1.97
CA ILE A 55 -0.31 5.68 2.46
C ILE A 55 0.85 6.17 1.60
N LEU A 56 0.97 7.49 1.42
CA LEU A 56 2.09 8.07 0.71
C LEU A 56 3.40 7.65 1.41
N ALA A 57 4.32 7.03 0.69
CA ALA A 57 5.59 6.59 1.26
C ALA A 57 6.45 7.83 1.56
N ILE A 58 6.49 8.23 2.84
CA ILE A 58 7.32 9.34 3.28
C ILE A 58 8.79 8.92 3.13
N LYS A 59 9.56 9.71 2.37
CA LYS A 59 10.99 9.54 2.05
C LYS A 59 11.40 8.48 1.02
N ASN A 60 10.49 7.88 0.25
CA ASN A 60 10.87 6.91 -0.80
C ASN A 60 11.73 5.73 -0.26
N THR A 61 11.71 5.51 1.05
CA THR A 61 12.44 4.47 1.78
C THR A 61 11.49 3.31 2.03
N HIS A 62 11.89 2.10 1.66
CA HIS A 62 11.21 0.86 2.03
C HIS A 62 11.00 0.86 3.55
N TYR A 63 9.74 0.87 4.00
CA TYR A 63 9.41 0.61 5.40
C TYR A 63 9.62 -0.88 5.66
N THR A 64 10.84 -1.30 6.00
CA THR A 64 11.03 -2.57 6.71
C THR A 64 10.96 -2.27 8.20
N GLU A 65 9.78 -2.40 8.80
CA GLU A 65 9.57 -2.24 10.24
C GLU A 65 9.07 -3.56 10.84
N PRO A 66 9.77 -4.16 11.83
CA PRO A 66 9.20 -5.20 12.67
C PRO A 66 8.53 -4.68 13.96
N ASN A 67 8.34 -3.38 14.19
CA ASN A 67 7.99 -2.86 15.53
C ASN A 67 6.73 -1.99 15.65
N TYR A 68 5.68 -2.25 14.88
CA TYR A 68 4.35 -1.62 15.11
C TYR A 68 3.47 -2.36 16.15
N LEU A 69 4.05 -2.82 17.25
CA LEU A 69 3.32 -3.30 18.43
C LEU A 69 4.02 -2.86 19.73
N ARG A 70 4.15 -1.55 19.97
CA ARG A 70 4.37 -1.08 21.35
C ARG A 70 4.01 0.37 21.59
N VAL A 71 2.72 0.69 21.62
CA VAL A 71 2.21 1.78 22.48
C VAL A 71 0.71 1.61 22.70
N SER A 72 0.37 0.92 23.78
CA SER A 72 -0.83 1.22 24.60
C SER A 72 -0.79 0.35 25.84
N LYS A 73 -0.06 0.84 26.85
CA LYS A 73 -0.34 0.65 28.28
C LYS A 73 0.72 1.45 29.05
N ASN A 74 0.34 2.66 29.46
CA ASN A 74 0.80 3.34 30.67
C ASN A 74 0.06 4.66 30.82
N SER A 75 -1.03 4.66 31.57
CA SER A 75 -1.17 5.39 32.85
C SER A 75 -2.56 5.10 33.41
#